data_AF-A0A9Q1BMN7-F1
#
_entry.id   AF-A0A9Q1BMN7-F1
#
_cell.length_a   1.000
_cell.length_b   1.000
_cell.length_c   1.000
_cell.angle_alpha   90.00
_cell.angle_beta   90.00
_cell.angle_gamma   90.00
#
_symmetry.space_group_name_H-M   'P 1'
#
loop_
_entity.id
_entity.type
_entity.pdbx_description
1 polymer ?
#
loop_
_entity_poly.entity_id
_entity_poly.type
_entity_poly.pdbx_seq_one_letter_code
_entity_poly.pdbx_strand_id
1 'polypeptide(L)'
;MGHPVLLPQKHHVSKLITQHYHSRGHNGVACTAANVREKYWILGVHRLAKTVKYRCVTCKVLARKAESQVMASLPKERLAPFTPPFFYTSCDYFGPLQVKVGRNKVTKHCGVIFTCLNTRAVHLELSVDCSTMGVFAGPQAIFCNKRTTCTNTG
;
A
#
# COMPACT_ATOMS: atom_id res chain seq x y z
N MET A 1 -24.95 14.93 -47.64
CA MET A 1 -24.70 15.36 -46.25
C MET A 1 -25.95 15.09 -45.44
N GLY A 2 -25.93 14.10 -44.55
CA GLY A 2 -27.08 13.72 -43.75
C GLY A 2 -27.29 14.70 -42.60
N HIS A 3 -28.54 15.08 -42.33
CA HIS A 3 -28.88 15.89 -41.17
C HIS A 3 -28.66 15.05 -39.90
N PRO A 4 -27.91 15.56 -38.90
CA PRO A 4 -27.67 14.82 -37.67
C PRO A 4 -28.99 14.62 -36.91
N VAL A 5 -29.17 13.43 -36.34
CA VAL A 5 -30.41 13.09 -35.62
C VAL A 5 -30.52 13.96 -34.36
N LEU A 6 -31.60 14.75 -34.30
CA LEU A 6 -31.90 15.60 -33.15
C LEU A 6 -32.39 14.74 -31.99
N LEU A 7 -31.73 14.86 -30.83
CA LEU A 7 -32.08 14.09 -29.64
C LEU A 7 -32.21 14.99 -28.40
N PRO A 8 -33.26 14.79 -27.58
CA PRO A 8 -33.42 15.55 -26.35
C PRO A 8 -32.43 15.10 -25.28
N GLN A 9 -31.85 16.07 -24.56
CA GLN A 9 -30.79 15.82 -23.57
C GLN A 9 -31.12 14.76 -22.52
N LYS A 10 -32.36 14.77 -22.01
CA LYS A 10 -32.80 13.94 -20.87
C LYS A 10 -33.20 12.53 -21.29
N HIS A 11 -33.17 12.22 -22.59
CA HIS A 11 -33.57 10.91 -23.08
C HIS A 11 -32.54 9.84 -22.73
N HIS A 12 -33.02 8.63 -22.43
CA HIS A 12 -32.16 7.50 -22.08
C HIS A 12 -31.15 7.17 -23.19
N VAL A 13 -31.60 7.21 -24.44
CA VAL A 13 -30.74 6.95 -25.61
C VAL A 13 -29.58 7.95 -25.72
N SER A 14 -29.83 9.24 -25.47
CA SER A 14 -28.78 10.27 -25.48
C SER A 14 -27.70 9.99 -24.44
N LYS A 15 -28.10 9.51 -23.25
CA LYS A 15 -27.17 9.09 -22.20
C LYS A 15 -26.34 7.89 -22.64
N LEU A 16 -26.97 6.85 -23.18
CA LEU A 16 -26.27 5.65 -23.66
C LEU A 16 -25.27 5.97 -24.77
N ILE A 17 -25.66 6.78 -25.75
CA ILE A 17 -24.77 7.23 -26.83
C ILE A 17 -23.56 7.97 -26.23
N THR A 18 -23.80 8.92 -25.34
CA THR A 18 -22.70 9.70 -24.73
C THR A 18 -21.78 8.82 -23.89
N GLN A 19 -22.33 7.81 -23.19
CA GLN A 19 -21.56 6.82 -22.44
C GLN A 19 -20.68 5.97 -23.35
N HIS A 20 -21.22 5.49 -24.47
CA HIS A 20 -20.49 4.69 -25.46
C HIS A 20 -19.30 5.45 -26.07
N TYR A 21 -19.51 6.70 -26.46
CA TYR A 21 -18.41 7.54 -26.97
C TYR A 21 -17.39 7.89 -25.90
N HIS A 22 -17.82 8.04 -24.65
CA HIS A 22 -16.90 8.24 -23.53
C HIS A 22 -16.06 6.99 -23.23
N SER A 23 -16.66 5.80 -23.21
CA SER A 23 -15.99 4.54 -22.82
C SER A 23 -14.94 4.06 -23.82
N ARG A 24 -14.93 4.59 -25.05
CA ARG A 24 -13.91 4.26 -26.07
C ARG A 24 -12.50 4.77 -25.75
N GLY A 25 -12.39 5.82 -24.95
CA GLY A 25 -11.08 6.42 -24.64
C GLY A 25 -11.02 7.22 -23.35
N HIS A 26 -12.11 7.29 -22.59
CA HIS A 26 -12.21 8.09 -21.36
C HIS A 26 -11.76 9.55 -21.52
N ASN A 27 -11.94 10.09 -22.73
CA ASN A 27 -11.50 11.41 -23.12
C ASN A 27 -12.19 12.51 -22.29
N GLY A 28 -11.62 13.71 -22.34
CA GLY A 28 -12.20 14.91 -21.74
C GLY A 28 -13.60 15.23 -22.29
N VAL A 29 -14.35 16.02 -21.53
CA VAL A 29 -15.75 16.39 -21.84
C VAL A 29 -15.90 16.99 -23.23
N ALA A 30 -14.97 17.87 -23.63
CA ALA A 30 -15.01 18.52 -24.94
C ALA A 30 -14.83 17.54 -26.10
N CYS A 31 -13.88 16.60 -25.98
CA CYS A 31 -13.65 15.57 -26.99
C CYS A 31 -14.84 14.61 -27.08
N THR A 32 -15.39 14.14 -25.95
CA THR A 32 -16.61 13.32 -25.96
C THR A 32 -17.78 14.05 -26.63
N ALA A 33 -17.96 15.35 -26.37
CA ALA A 33 -19.00 16.15 -27.00
C ALA A 33 -18.78 16.33 -28.51
N ALA A 34 -17.54 16.50 -28.96
CA ALA A 34 -17.19 16.60 -30.38
C ALA A 34 -17.51 15.29 -31.12
N ASN A 35 -17.08 14.14 -30.58
CA ASN A 35 -17.32 12.83 -31.18
C ASN A 35 -18.82 12.49 -31.30
N VAL A 36 -19.63 12.94 -30.34
CA VAL A 36 -21.09 12.75 -30.40
C VAL A 36 -21.71 13.62 -31.49
N ARG A 37 -21.23 14.86 -31.66
CA ARG A 37 -21.75 15.83 -32.66
C ARG A 37 -21.51 15.41 -34.11
N GLU A 38 -20.55 14.51 -34.37
CA GLU A 38 -20.33 13.96 -35.71
C GLU A 38 -21.57 13.23 -36.26
N LYS A 39 -22.39 12.63 -35.39
CA LYS A 39 -23.55 11.82 -35.79
C LYS A 39 -24.88 12.25 -35.16
N TYR A 40 -24.84 12.90 -34.00
CA TYR A 40 -26.04 13.22 -33.22
C TYR A 40 -26.06 14.67 -32.75
N TRP A 41 -27.18 15.34 -32.97
CA TRP A 41 -27.43 16.67 -32.41
C TRP A 41 -28.16 16.53 -31.06
N ILE A 42 -27.41 16.26 -29.99
CA ILE A 42 -27.97 16.20 -28.64
C ILE A 42 -27.98 17.61 -28.03
N LEU A 43 -29.16 18.10 -27.66
CA LEU A 43 -29.30 19.37 -26.95
C LEU A 43 -28.49 19.33 -25.65
N GLY A 44 -27.61 20.30 -25.42
CA GLY A 44 -26.79 20.35 -24.19
C GLY A 44 -25.83 19.17 -24.00
N VAL A 45 -25.29 18.60 -25.09
CA VAL A 45 -24.35 17.45 -25.06
C VAL A 45 -23.19 17.62 -24.08
N HIS A 46 -22.64 18.83 -23.92
CA HIS A 46 -21.54 19.10 -22.98
C HIS A 46 -21.92 18.78 -21.53
N ARG A 47 -23.13 19.17 -21.10
CA ARG A 47 -23.60 18.90 -19.73
C ARG A 47 -23.82 17.41 -19.52
N LEU A 48 -24.29 16.70 -20.54
CA LEU A 48 -24.44 15.24 -20.50
C LEU A 48 -23.07 14.54 -20.43
N ALA A 49 -22.12 14.92 -21.28
CA ALA A 49 -20.76 14.41 -21.28
C ALA A 49 -20.02 14.69 -19.96
N LYS A 50 -20.22 15.86 -19.35
CA LYS A 50 -19.70 16.18 -18.00
C LYS A 50 -20.25 15.21 -16.95
N THR A 51 -21.55 14.94 -16.99
CA THR A 51 -22.22 14.01 -16.07
C THR A 51 -21.70 12.57 -16.25
N VAL A 52 -21.54 12.14 -17.50
CA VAL A 52 -21.01 10.82 -17.85
C VAL A 52 -19.58 10.65 -17.34
N LYS A 53 -18.68 11.60 -17.65
CA LYS A 53 -17.28 11.57 -17.19
C LYS A 53 -17.20 11.54 -15.66
N TYR A 54 -17.96 12.40 -14.97
CA TYR A 54 -17.94 12.49 -13.51
C TYR A 54 -18.45 11.21 -12.82
N ARG A 55 -19.38 10.49 -13.44
CA ARG A 55 -19.89 9.21 -12.93
C ARG A 55 -19.06 8.00 -13.36
N CYS A 56 -18.10 8.16 -14.27
CA CYS A 56 -17.26 7.07 -14.74
C CYS A 56 -16.25 6.62 -13.68
N VAL A 57 -16.29 5.34 -13.30
CA VAL A 57 -15.37 4.75 -12.32
C VAL A 57 -13.93 4.80 -12.82
N THR A 58 -13.68 4.43 -14.09
CA THR A 58 -12.34 4.48 -14.68
C THR A 58 -11.73 5.88 -14.62
N CYS A 59 -12.49 6.91 -14.97
CA CYS A 59 -12.01 8.29 -14.87
C CYS A 59 -11.74 8.71 -13.43
N LYS A 60 -12.52 8.24 -12.44
CA LYS A 60 -12.25 8.51 -11.02
C LYS A 60 -10.97 7.86 -10.54
N VAL A 61 -10.72 6.61 -10.95
CA VAL A 61 -9.48 5.90 -10.62
C VAL A 61 -8.27 6.60 -11.25
N LEU A 62 -8.35 6.93 -12.54
CA LEU A 62 -7.28 7.63 -13.26
C LEU A 62 -7.02 9.05 -12.73
N ALA A 63 -8.05 9.73 -12.22
CA ALA A 63 -7.92 11.05 -11.63
C ALA A 63 -7.58 11.03 -10.14
N ARG A 64 -7.41 9.85 -9.52
CA ARG A 64 -7.09 9.75 -8.09
C ARG A 64 -5.69 10.34 -7.86
N LYS A 65 -5.62 11.39 -7.06
CA LYS A 65 -4.33 11.92 -6.56
C LYS A 65 -3.79 10.94 -5.52
N ALA A 66 -2.46 10.83 -5.45
CA ALA A 66 -1.83 10.16 -4.33
C ALA A 66 -2.28 10.84 -3.03
N GLU A 67 -2.82 10.06 -2.09
CA GLU A 67 -3.15 10.56 -0.76
C GLU A 67 -1.83 10.89 -0.04
N SER A 68 -1.81 11.98 0.73
CA SER A 68 -0.68 12.29 1.57
C SER A 68 -0.67 11.37 2.80
N GLN A 69 0.46 10.73 3.08
CA GLN A 69 0.63 9.93 4.28
C GLN A 69 0.50 10.81 5.52
N VAL A 70 -0.55 10.59 6.33
CA VAL A 70 -0.69 11.20 7.66
C VAL A 70 0.08 10.34 8.66
N MET A 71 1.14 10.90 9.25
CA MET A 71 1.96 10.19 10.24
C MET A 71 1.28 10.24 11.61
N ALA A 72 1.00 9.07 12.19
CA ALA A 72 0.54 8.97 13.58
C ALA A 72 1.67 9.33 14.56
N SER A 73 1.30 9.72 15.78
CA SER A 73 2.26 9.92 16.88
C SER A 73 3.06 8.64 17.13
N LEU A 74 4.36 8.79 17.38
CA LEU A 74 5.23 7.65 17.69
C LEU A 74 4.81 6.99 19.02
N PRO A 75 4.88 5.65 19.12
CA PRO A 75 4.63 4.93 20.36
C PRO A 75 5.64 5.33 21.45
N LYS A 76 5.21 5.34 22.72
CA LYS A 76 6.02 5.81 23.86
C LYS A 76 7.28 4.98 24.05
N GLU A 77 7.21 3.71 23.70
CA GLU A 77 8.28 2.71 23.73
C GLU A 77 9.46 3.09 22.83
N ARG A 78 9.22 3.90 21.78
CA ARG A 78 10.25 4.45 20.90
C ARG A 78 10.90 5.75 21.41
N LEU A 79 10.32 6.36 22.44
CA LEU A 79 10.73 7.66 22.96
C LEU A 79 11.12 7.61 24.45
N ALA A 80 11.18 6.41 25.03
CA ALA A 80 11.47 6.24 26.45
C ALA A 80 12.94 6.62 26.76
N PRO A 81 13.19 7.67 27.57
CA PRO A 81 14.55 8.05 27.93
C PRO A 81 15.15 7.04 28.92
N PHE A 82 16.48 6.94 28.95
CA PHE A 82 17.25 6.15 29.93
C PHE A 82 16.97 4.63 29.95
N THR A 83 16.38 4.05 28.90
CA THR A 83 16.24 2.59 28.80
C THR A 83 17.50 1.94 28.22
N PRO A 84 17.97 0.80 28.73
CA PRO A 84 19.10 0.09 28.15
C PRO A 84 18.76 -0.42 26.72
N PRO A 85 19.76 -0.62 25.84
CA PRO A 85 19.51 -1.15 24.50
C PRO A 85 18.82 -2.53 24.56
N PHE A 86 17.83 -2.74 23.67
CA PHE A 86 16.95 -3.91 23.61
C PHE A 86 15.89 -4.04 24.72
N PHE A 87 15.71 -3.01 25.57
CA PHE A 87 14.64 -3.01 26.58
C PHE A 87 13.24 -3.09 25.95
N TYR A 88 12.97 -2.28 24.93
CA TYR A 88 11.80 -2.40 24.06
C TYR A 88 12.26 -2.97 22.73
N THR A 89 11.92 -4.23 22.45
CA THR A 89 12.35 -4.93 21.23
C THR A 89 11.14 -5.41 20.45
N SER A 90 11.20 -5.24 19.13
CA SER A 90 10.31 -5.87 18.17
C SER A 90 11.05 -7.02 17.50
N CYS A 91 10.36 -8.13 17.25
CA CYS A 91 10.88 -9.25 16.47
C CYS A 91 10.10 -9.39 15.17
N ASP A 92 10.78 -9.75 14.09
CA ASP A 92 10.16 -10.08 12.81
C ASP A 92 10.90 -11.23 12.13
N TYR A 93 10.18 -12.04 11.36
CA TYR A 93 10.75 -13.10 10.55
C TYR A 93 10.88 -12.63 9.10
N PHE A 94 12.03 -12.85 8.49
CA PHE A 94 12.19 -12.65 7.06
C PHE A 94 12.59 -13.96 6.39
N GLY A 95 11.76 -14.36 5.42
CA GLY A 95 12.01 -15.32 4.35
C GLY A 95 12.59 -16.70 4.70
N PRO A 96 12.15 -17.78 4.01
CA PRO A 96 12.93 -19.02 4.00
C PRO A 96 14.20 -18.82 3.17
N LEU A 97 15.32 -18.57 3.86
CA LEU A 97 16.66 -18.51 3.31
C LEU A 97 17.17 -19.91 3.00
N GLN A 98 17.72 -20.11 1.80
CA GLN A 98 18.39 -21.34 1.44
C GLN A 98 19.81 -21.32 1.99
N VAL A 99 20.06 -22.14 3.00
CA VAL A 99 21.35 -22.19 3.70
C VAL A 99 22.03 -23.53 3.39
N LYS A 100 23.30 -23.48 3.00
CA LYS A 100 24.11 -24.68 2.80
C LYS A 100 24.53 -25.23 4.16
N VAL A 101 23.97 -26.38 4.53
CA VAL A 101 24.31 -27.12 5.76
C VAL A 101 25.19 -28.31 5.34
N GLY A 102 26.47 -28.05 5.07
CA GLY A 102 27.44 -29.05 4.62
C GLY A 102 27.65 -29.09 3.09
N ARG A 103 28.32 -30.15 2.60
CA ARG A 103 28.79 -30.23 1.20
C ARG A 103 27.66 -30.36 0.16
N ASN A 104 26.60 -31.12 0.46
CA ASN A 104 25.53 -31.45 -0.51
C ASN A 104 24.10 -31.20 0.02
N LYS A 105 23.93 -30.54 1.17
CA LYS A 105 22.60 -30.32 1.76
C LYS A 105 22.30 -28.83 1.86
N VAL A 106 21.21 -28.42 1.22
CA VAL A 106 20.64 -27.08 1.34
C VAL A 106 19.36 -27.21 2.14
N THR A 107 19.26 -26.48 3.24
CA THR A 107 18.07 -26.46 4.11
C THR A 107 17.48 -25.06 4.12
N LYS A 108 16.15 -24.98 4.24
CA LYS A 108 15.45 -23.70 4.40
C LYS A 108 15.48 -23.30 5.86
N HIS A 109 16.01 -22.13 6.16
CA HIS A 109 16.01 -21.53 7.48
C HIS A 109 15.33 -20.17 7.42
N CYS A 110 14.69 -19.77 8.50
CA CYS A 110 14.06 -18.46 8.59
C CYS A 110 15.03 -17.48 9.24
N GLY A 111 15.19 -16.28 8.68
CA GLY A 111 15.92 -15.22 9.37
C GLY A 111 15.03 -14.55 10.41
N VAL A 112 15.59 -14.24 11.58
CA VAL A 112 14.92 -13.49 12.66
C VAL A 112 15.62 -12.16 12.83
N ILE A 113 14.83 -11.09 12.85
CA ILE A 113 15.29 -9.72 13.08
C ILE A 113 14.78 -9.27 14.43
N PHE A 114 15.68 -8.95 15.34
CA PHE A 114 15.36 -8.27 16.59
C PHE A 114 15.76 -6.81 16.46
N THR A 115 14.80 -5.90 16.58
CA THR A 115 15.04 -4.46 16.50
C THR A 115 14.68 -3.78 17.82
N CYS A 116 15.64 -3.07 18.41
CA CYS A 116 15.38 -2.19 19.53
C CYS A 116 14.55 -0.98 19.07
N LEU A 117 13.39 -0.77 19.68
CA LEU A 117 12.47 0.31 19.33
C LEU A 117 13.02 1.69 19.69
N ASN A 118 13.80 1.78 20.76
CA ASN A 118 14.36 3.05 21.23
C ASN A 118 15.65 3.44 20.49
N THR A 119 16.64 2.54 20.44
CA THR A 119 17.95 2.83 19.83
C THR A 119 18.05 2.49 18.34
N ARG A 120 17.05 1.79 17.79
CA ARG A 120 17.07 1.24 16.42
C ARG A 120 18.21 0.26 16.14
N ALA A 121 18.86 -0.27 17.18
CA ALA A 121 19.83 -1.35 17.03
C ALA A 121 19.15 -2.62 16.49
N VAL A 122 19.79 -3.28 15.54
CA VAL A 122 19.29 -4.50 14.90
C VAL A 122 20.21 -5.67 15.22
N HIS A 123 19.64 -6.80 15.60
CA HIS A 123 20.32 -8.07 15.79
C HIS A 123 19.66 -9.13 14.90
N LEU A 124 20.47 -9.92 14.21
CA LEU A 124 20.01 -10.91 13.24
C LEU A 124 20.41 -12.30 13.69
N GLU A 125 19.46 -13.22 13.65
CA GLU A 125 19.70 -14.63 13.94
C GLU A 125 19.09 -15.52 12.87
N LEU A 126 19.65 -16.72 12.73
CA LEU A 126 19.13 -17.73 11.82
C LEU A 126 18.37 -18.77 12.65
N SER A 127 17.07 -18.90 12.41
CA SER A 127 16.23 -19.92 13.03
C SER A 127 16.05 -21.11 12.10
N VAL A 128 16.05 -22.31 12.67
CA VAL A 128 15.86 -23.55 11.91
C VAL A 128 14.48 -23.57 11.27
N ASP A 129 13.49 -23.03 11.99
CA ASP A 129 12.07 -22.99 11.64
C ASP A 129 11.45 -21.62 12.02
N CYS A 130 10.34 -21.28 11.37
CA CYS A 130 9.56 -20.06 11.62
C CYS A 130 8.59 -20.22 12.81
N SER A 131 8.78 -21.22 13.67
CA SER A 131 7.88 -21.47 14.81
C SER A 131 8.18 -20.54 15.97
N THR A 132 7.18 -20.27 16.80
CA THR A 132 7.31 -19.39 17.98
C THR A 132 8.42 -19.85 18.93
N MET A 133 8.66 -21.16 19.03
CA MET A 133 9.75 -21.71 19.84
C MET A 133 11.14 -21.28 19.36
N GLY A 134 11.34 -21.12 18.04
CA GLY A 134 12.59 -20.62 17.46
C GLY A 134 12.91 -19.19 17.89
N VAL A 135 11.87 -18.36 18.14
CA VAL A 135 12.05 -16.99 18.65
C VAL A 135 12.58 -16.97 20.08
N PHE A 136 12.24 -17.94 20.92
CA PHE A 136 12.60 -17.90 22.36
C PHE A 136 14.00 -18.43 22.66
N ALA A 137 14.56 -19.28 21.80
CA ALA A 137 15.87 -19.89 22.01
C ALA A 137 17.05 -18.89 21.83
N GLY A 138 16.93 -17.99 20.86
CA GLY A 138 17.93 -16.96 20.54
C GLY A 138 18.15 -15.82 21.55
N PRO A 139 17.08 -15.16 22.06
CA PRO A 139 17.20 -13.97 22.88
C PRO A 139 17.78 -14.23 24.28
N GLN A 140 17.82 -15.48 24.77
CA GLN A 140 18.36 -15.78 26.09
C GLN A 140 19.86 -15.41 26.20
N ALA A 141 20.64 -15.47 25.12
CA ALA A 141 22.04 -15.05 25.12
C ALA A 141 22.21 -13.50 25.08
N ILE A 142 21.30 -12.78 24.41
CA ILE A 142 21.40 -11.32 24.21
C ILE A 142 20.84 -10.56 25.41
N PHE A 143 19.68 -10.98 25.93
CA PHE A 143 18.99 -10.32 27.04
C PHE A 143 19.63 -10.64 28.39
N CYS A 144 20.29 -11.81 28.52
CA CYS A 144 20.98 -12.17 29.76
C CYS A 144 22.37 -11.52 29.87
N ASN A 145 23.09 -11.34 28.75
CA ASN A 145 24.46 -10.80 28.75
C ASN A 145 24.55 -9.25 28.83
N LYS A 146 23.41 -8.57 29.00
CA LYS A 146 23.35 -7.14 29.39
C LYS A 146 22.86 -6.91 30.83
N ARG A 147 22.75 -7.96 31.64
CA ARG A 147 22.76 -7.85 33.11
C ARG A 147 24.20 -7.88 33.63
N THR A 148 25.04 -6.95 33.20
CA THR A 148 26.31 -6.66 33.87
C THR A 148 26.12 -5.47 34.81
N THR A 149 25.93 -5.81 36.09
CA THR A 149 26.43 -5.11 37.30
C THR A 149 26.18 -3.60 37.47
N CYS A 150 25.40 -3.27 38.53
CA CYS A 150 25.57 -2.22 39.56
C CYS A 150 24.16 -1.79 40.03
N THR A 151 23.68 -2.18 41.22
CA THR A 151 24.04 -1.51 42.48
C THR A 151 23.82 -2.45 43.68
N ASN A 152 24.91 -2.74 44.40
CA ASN A 152 24.85 -2.86 45.85
C ASN A 152 24.97 -1.43 46.39
N THR A 153 23.93 -0.97 47.08
CA THR A 153 23.91 0.13 48.05
C THR A 153 22.76 -0.26 48.99
N GLY A 154 22.98 -0.63 50.25
CA GLY A 154 23.87 0.04 51.19
C GLY A 154 23.17 1.32 51.62
#